data_AF-A0A6P0J133-F1
#
_entry.id   AF-A0A6P0J133-F1
#
_cell.length_a   1.000
_cell.length_b   1.000
_cell.length_c   1.000
_cell.angle_alpha   90.00
_cell.angle_beta   90.00
_cell.angle_gamma   90.00
#
_symmetry.space_group_name_H-M   'P 1'
#
loop_
_entity.id
_entity.type
_entity.pdbx_description
1 polymer ?
#
loop_
_entity_poly.entity_id
_entity_poly.type
_entity_poly.pdbx_seq_one_letter_code
_entity_poly.pdbx_strand_id
1 'polypeptide(L)'
;MNTSPWLAATAITTASCLTLGAINPAAANTFDNIEVNENNFIAVAAPFGYNQYQLLVIEQIANWQACWRERGTNPVIVDPLLLDFDFTGICGRSTDSNGYSMRVDSQDFGLDYMLRVV
;
A
#
# COMPACT_ATOMS: atom_id res chain seq x y z
N MET A 1 -21.71 -67.14 25.68
CA MET A 1 -20.44 -66.79 25.01
C MET A 1 -20.59 -67.21 23.55
N ASN A 2 -21.16 -66.36 22.70
CA ASN A 2 -20.53 -65.24 22.00
C ASN A 2 -19.56 -65.71 20.91
N THR A 3 -20.01 -65.73 19.66
CA THR A 3 -19.17 -65.49 18.48
C THR A 3 -20.01 -64.80 17.41
N SER A 4 -19.93 -63.46 17.45
CA SER A 4 -20.36 -62.55 16.39
C SER A 4 -19.69 -62.94 15.07
N PRO A 5 -20.44 -63.20 13.99
CA PRO A 5 -19.82 -63.44 12.71
C PRO A 5 -19.59 -62.08 12.02
N TRP A 6 -18.54 -62.00 11.20
CA TRP A 6 -18.27 -60.89 10.29
C TRP A 6 -17.57 -59.66 10.89
N LEU A 7 -16.60 -59.90 11.77
CA LEU A 7 -15.30 -59.22 11.66
C LEU A 7 -14.65 -59.64 10.33
N ALA A 8 -14.99 -58.95 9.24
CA ALA A 8 -14.30 -59.09 7.96
C ALA A 8 -14.51 -57.82 7.12
N ALA A 9 -13.89 -56.71 7.52
CA ALA A 9 -13.71 -55.56 6.64
C ALA A 9 -12.51 -54.72 7.08
N THR A 10 -11.33 -55.32 7.13
CA THR A 10 -10.06 -54.59 7.04
C THR A 10 -9.77 -54.33 5.56
N ALA A 11 -10.09 -53.14 5.07
CA ALA A 11 -9.44 -52.57 3.89
C ALA A 11 -9.50 -51.04 3.98
N ILE A 12 -8.33 -50.49 4.28
CA ILE A 12 -7.96 -49.07 4.30
C ILE A 12 -8.46 -48.38 3.02
N THR A 13 -9.22 -47.30 3.17
CA THR A 13 -9.43 -46.30 2.11
C THR A 13 -9.13 -44.90 2.62
N THR A 14 -7.88 -44.67 3.02
CA THR A 14 -7.28 -43.32 3.03
C THR A 14 -6.96 -42.91 1.59
N ALA A 15 -8.00 -42.60 0.83
CA ALA A 15 -7.90 -41.90 -0.44
C ALA A 15 -9.28 -41.27 -0.64
N SER A 16 -9.46 -39.97 -0.47
CA SER A 16 -9.09 -39.02 -1.51
C SER A 16 -9.43 -37.63 -1.00
N CYS A 17 -8.45 -36.74 -0.89
CA CYS A 17 -8.66 -35.32 -1.21
C CYS A 17 -7.31 -34.61 -1.32
N LEU A 18 -6.44 -35.10 -2.22
CA LEU A 18 -5.40 -34.28 -2.80
C LEU A 18 -5.90 -33.81 -4.16
N THR A 19 -7.00 -33.07 -4.17
CA THR A 19 -7.22 -32.13 -5.28
C THR A 19 -6.25 -30.99 -5.06
N LEU A 20 -4.98 -31.21 -5.43
CA LEU A 20 -4.10 -30.14 -5.86
C LEU A 20 -4.74 -29.59 -7.14
N GLY A 21 -5.80 -28.81 -6.98
CA GLY A 21 -6.29 -27.94 -8.04
C GLY A 21 -5.08 -27.16 -8.51
N ALA A 22 -4.87 -27.11 -9.82
CA ALA A 22 -3.79 -26.35 -10.40
C ALA A 22 -3.77 -24.97 -9.72
N ILE A 23 -2.75 -24.72 -8.90
CA ILE A 23 -2.41 -23.40 -8.42
C ILE A 23 -1.94 -22.66 -9.67
N ASN A 24 -2.90 -22.16 -10.45
CA ASN A 24 -2.59 -21.22 -11.49
C ASN A 24 -1.89 -20.06 -10.78
N PRO A 25 -0.64 -19.73 -11.14
CA PRO A 25 -0.01 -18.55 -10.60
C PRO A 25 -0.97 -17.39 -10.84
N ALA A 26 -1.33 -16.67 -9.77
CA ALA A 26 -2.12 -15.47 -9.92
C ALA A 26 -1.36 -14.58 -10.90
N ALA A 27 -2.00 -14.21 -12.02
CA ALA A 27 -1.44 -13.23 -12.92
C ALA A 27 -1.29 -11.94 -12.11
N ALA A 28 -0.05 -11.55 -11.83
CA ALA A 28 0.21 -10.27 -11.19
C ALA A 28 -0.40 -9.19 -12.09
N ASN A 29 -1.28 -8.36 -11.53
CA ASN A 29 -1.76 -7.19 -12.26
C ASN A 29 -0.53 -6.33 -12.58
N THR A 30 -0.20 -6.22 -13.85
CA THR A 30 0.82 -5.28 -14.33
C THR A 30 0.16 -3.91 -14.36
N PHE A 31 0.34 -3.15 -13.30
CA PHE A 31 0.03 -1.72 -13.33
C PHE A 31 1.21 -1.02 -13.98
N ASP A 32 0.96 -0.27 -15.04
CA ASP A 32 1.95 0.60 -15.67
C ASP A 32 2.28 1.79 -14.77
N ASN A 33 3.44 2.40 -15.01
CA ASN A 33 3.78 3.69 -14.44
C ASN A 33 3.48 4.81 -15.45
N ILE A 34 3.14 5.98 -14.92
CA ILE A 34 2.99 7.19 -15.71
C ILE A 34 3.98 8.19 -15.13
N GLU A 35 4.81 8.76 -16.00
CA GLU A 35 5.72 9.82 -15.61
C GLU A 35 4.92 11.04 -15.14
N VAL A 36 5.28 11.59 -13.98
CA VAL A 36 4.65 12.80 -13.42
C VAL A 36 5.67 13.91 -13.29
N ASN A 37 5.21 15.17 -13.28
CA ASN A 37 6.09 16.29 -12.96
C ASN A 37 6.35 16.31 -11.46
N GLU A 38 7.55 15.92 -11.03
CA GLU A 38 7.95 15.87 -9.62
C GLU A 38 7.75 17.19 -8.88
N ASN A 39 7.86 18.34 -9.57
CA ASN A 39 7.66 19.66 -8.94
C ASN A 39 6.20 19.91 -8.52
N ASN A 40 5.26 19.10 -8.99
CA ASN A 40 3.87 19.15 -8.55
C ASN A 40 3.66 18.41 -7.24
N PHE A 41 4.66 17.68 -6.72
CA PHE A 41 4.50 16.84 -5.53
C PHE A 41 5.42 17.28 -4.41
N ILE A 42 4.96 17.10 -3.18
CA ILE A 42 5.80 17.15 -1.98
C ILE A 42 5.46 15.99 -1.05
N ALA A 43 6.50 15.30 -0.57
CA ALA A 43 6.40 14.30 0.48
C ALA A 43 6.76 14.95 1.83
N VAL A 44 5.84 14.88 2.78
CA VAL A 44 5.92 15.58 4.06
C VAL A 44 5.87 14.56 5.19
N ALA A 45 6.79 14.72 6.15
CA ALA A 45 6.73 14.04 7.45
C ALA A 45 5.68 14.73 8.34
N ALA A 46 4.40 14.36 8.19
CA ALA A 46 3.32 14.95 8.96
C ALA A 46 3.30 14.36 10.38
N PRO A 47 3.40 15.17 11.45
CA PRO A 47 3.34 14.67 12.81
C PRO A 47 1.99 13.99 13.10
N PHE A 48 2.02 12.83 13.74
CA PHE A 48 0.85 12.20 14.34
C PHE A 48 1.23 11.67 15.72
N GLY A 49 0.50 12.06 16.78
CA GLY A 49 0.84 11.63 18.14
C GLY A 49 2.20 12.15 18.65
N TYR A 50 2.78 11.43 19.62
CA TYR A 50 4.02 11.84 20.29
C TYR A 50 5.25 11.26 19.60
N ASN A 51 6.04 12.12 18.94
CA ASN A 51 7.27 11.73 18.23
C ASN A 51 7.04 10.63 17.18
N GLN A 52 5.90 10.68 16.48
CA GLN A 52 5.61 9.80 15.34
C GLN A 52 5.21 10.65 14.13
N TYR A 53 5.52 10.16 12.94
CA TYR A 53 5.29 10.86 11.67
C TYR A 53 4.68 9.92 10.64
N GLN A 54 3.68 10.40 9.92
CA GLN A 54 3.07 9.70 8.80
C GLN A 54 3.48 10.38 7.50
N LEU A 55 3.53 9.61 6.41
CA LEU A 55 3.73 10.17 5.09
C LEU A 55 2.49 10.94 4.67
N LEU A 56 2.67 12.22 4.34
CA LEU A 56 1.70 13.05 3.66
C LEU A 56 2.25 13.41 2.28
N VAL A 57 1.59 12.97 1.22
CA VAL A 57 1.88 13.42 -0.14
C VAL A 57 0.84 14.45 -0.54
N ILE A 58 1.30 15.62 -0.97
CA ILE A 58 0.46 16.70 -1.51
C ILE A 58 0.82 16.86 -2.99
N GLU A 59 -0.19 16.94 -3.84
CA GLU A 59 -0.05 17.18 -5.28
C GLU A 59 -0.69 18.52 -5.66
N GLN A 60 -0.05 19.29 -6.54
CA GLN A 60 -0.57 20.48 -7.19
C GLN A 60 -1.17 20.09 -8.55
N ILE A 61 -2.49 20.05 -8.64
CA ILE A 61 -3.22 19.71 -9.88
C ILE A 61 -3.47 20.97 -10.72
N ALA A 62 -3.91 22.07 -10.09
CA ALA A 62 -4.19 23.34 -10.75
C ALA A 62 -3.48 24.51 -10.06
N ASN A 63 -2.89 25.44 -10.80
CA ASN A 63 -1.94 26.43 -10.27
C ASN A 63 -2.54 27.77 -9.80
N TRP A 64 -3.86 27.93 -9.77
CA TRP A 64 -4.50 29.18 -9.36
C TRP A 64 -4.57 29.35 -7.83
N GLN A 65 -4.35 28.27 -7.07
CA GLN A 65 -4.15 28.32 -5.62
C GLN A 65 -3.12 27.27 -5.19
N ALA A 66 -2.14 27.68 -4.39
CA ALA A 66 -1.08 26.80 -3.92
C ALA A 66 -1.61 25.77 -2.91
N CYS A 67 -1.22 24.51 -3.06
CA CYS A 67 -1.60 23.42 -2.17
C CYS A 67 -0.73 23.34 -0.91
N TRP A 68 0.50 23.83 -0.98
CA TRP A 68 1.40 23.95 0.17
C TRP A 68 2.29 25.19 0.07
N ARG A 69 3.01 25.50 1.15
CA ARG A 69 4.08 26.48 1.18
C ARG A 69 5.24 25.99 2.04
N GLU A 70 6.45 26.13 1.54
CA GLU A 70 7.68 25.85 2.28
C GLU A 70 8.19 27.12 2.97
N ARG A 71 8.70 26.97 4.20
CA ARG A 71 9.33 28.06 4.97
C ARG A 71 10.51 27.54 5.79
N GLY A 72 11.52 28.39 5.96
CA GLY A 72 12.75 28.00 6.64
C GLY A 72 13.62 27.08 5.78
N THR A 73 14.80 26.72 6.28
CA THR A 73 15.79 25.95 5.52
C THR A 73 16.40 24.79 6.28
N ASN A 74 16.22 24.71 7.61
CA ASN A 74 16.74 23.60 8.41
C ASN A 74 16.08 23.51 9.81
N PRO A 75 14.96 22.79 9.96
CA PRO A 75 14.23 22.07 8.92
C PRO A 75 13.41 23.01 8.03
N VAL A 76 13.08 22.56 6.82
CA VAL A 76 12.00 23.16 6.03
C VAL A 76 10.68 22.79 6.71
N ILE A 77 9.84 23.79 6.97
CA ILE A 77 8.48 23.62 7.47
C ILE A 77 7.52 23.72 6.28
N VAL A 78 6.61 22.76 6.17
CA VAL A 78 5.59 22.72 5.12
C VAL A 78 4.24 23.09 5.71
N ASP A 79 3.67 24.18 5.23
CA ASP A 79 2.30 24.58 5.54
C ASP A 79 1.34 23.92 4.53
N PRO A 80 0.40 23.06 4.96
CA PRO A 80 -0.59 22.43 4.07
C PRO A 80 -1.76 23.39 3.77
N LEU A 81 -1.55 24.33 2.86
CA LEU A 81 -2.53 25.36 2.48
C LEU A 81 -3.85 24.78 1.96
N LEU A 82 -3.84 23.56 1.40
CA LEU A 82 -5.05 22.86 0.96
C LEU A 82 -6.12 22.67 2.04
N LEU A 83 -5.79 22.86 3.31
CA LEU A 83 -6.75 22.80 4.42
C LEU A 83 -7.61 24.08 4.55
N ASP A 84 -7.23 25.15 3.86
CA ASP A 84 -7.87 26.47 3.99
C ASP A 84 -8.97 26.72 2.95
N PHE A 85 -9.23 25.75 2.05
CA PHE A 85 -10.21 25.87 0.97
C PHE A 85 -10.72 24.51 0.48
N ASP A 86 -11.76 24.52 -0.36
CA ASP A 86 -12.19 23.33 -1.10
C ASP A 86 -11.15 22.99 -2.18
N PHE A 87 -10.30 22.01 -1.89
CA PHE A 87 -9.19 21.61 -2.74
C PHE A 87 -9.60 20.70 -3.91
N THR A 88 -10.89 20.40 -4.08
CA THR A 88 -11.39 19.47 -5.12
C THR A 88 -10.97 19.93 -6.51
N GLY A 89 -10.23 19.08 -7.23
CA GLY A 89 -9.70 19.37 -8.57
C GLY A 89 -8.52 20.36 -8.59
N ILE A 90 -8.01 20.76 -7.43
CA ILE A 90 -6.90 21.71 -7.29
C ILE A 90 -5.69 21.02 -6.66
N CYS A 91 -5.92 20.20 -5.63
CA CYS A 91 -4.88 19.48 -4.91
C CYS A 91 -5.19 17.99 -4.80
N GLY A 92 -4.15 17.15 -4.90
CA GLY A 92 -4.18 15.77 -4.42
C GLY A 92 -3.68 15.68 -2.98
N ARG A 93 -4.23 14.75 -2.19
CA ARG A 93 -3.79 14.50 -0.81
C ARG A 93 -3.84 13.01 -0.49
N SER A 94 -2.71 12.45 -0.05
CA SER A 94 -2.63 11.11 0.52
C SER A 94 -1.95 11.15 1.89
N THR A 95 -2.55 10.55 2.91
CA THR A 95 -2.21 10.79 4.32
C THR A 95 -1.59 9.60 5.05
N ASP A 96 -1.29 8.51 4.35
CA ASP A 96 -0.65 7.35 4.94
C ASP A 96 0.38 6.72 3.99
N SER A 97 1.27 5.92 4.56
CA SER A 97 2.28 5.17 3.81
C SER A 97 1.76 3.85 3.23
N ASN A 98 0.57 3.38 3.62
CA ASN A 98 0.04 2.08 3.20
C ASN A 98 -0.37 2.09 1.72
N GLY A 99 -0.71 3.25 1.18
CA GLY A 99 -0.98 3.45 -0.24
C GLY A 99 0.25 3.50 -1.14
N TYR A 100 1.47 3.36 -0.59
CA TYR A 100 2.71 3.59 -1.31
C TYR A 100 3.66 2.39 -1.23
N SER A 101 4.29 2.07 -2.36
CA SER A 101 5.42 1.15 -2.47
C SER A 101 6.54 1.80 -3.28
N MET A 102 7.71 1.16 -3.29
CA MET A 102 8.82 1.53 -4.15
C MET A 102 8.96 0.52 -5.28
N ARG A 103 9.34 1.02 -6.47
CA ARG A 103 9.79 0.17 -7.57
C ARG A 103 11.23 0.50 -7.92
N VAL A 104 12.07 -0.51 -7.98
CA VAL A 104 13.48 -0.38 -8.38
C VAL A 104 13.74 -1.42 -9.46
N ASP A 105 14.36 -1.01 -10.57
CA ASP A 105 14.63 -1.89 -11.71
C ASP A 105 13.38 -2.67 -12.18
N SER A 106 12.24 -1.97 -12.25
CA SER A 106 10.91 -2.51 -12.61
C SER A 106 10.31 -3.53 -11.62
N GLN A 107 11.02 -3.90 -10.55
CA GLN A 107 10.50 -4.78 -9.48
C GLN A 107 9.72 -3.97 -8.45
N ASP A 108 8.52 -4.44 -8.11
CA ASP A 108 7.68 -3.88 -7.04
C ASP A 108 8.03 -4.52 -5.70
N PHE A 109 8.17 -3.69 -4.68
CA PHE A 109 8.55 -4.07 -3.33
C PHE A 109 7.43 -3.89 -2.31
N GLY A 110 6.21 -3.56 -2.75
CA GLY A 110 5.09 -3.28 -1.86
C GLY A 110 4.66 -4.42 -0.93
N LEU A 111 5.02 -5.67 -1.24
CA LEU A 111 4.78 -6.82 -0.38
C LEU A 111 6.00 -7.23 0.47
N ASP A 112 7.18 -6.72 0.11
CA ASP A 112 8.46 -7.08 0.73
C ASP A 112 8.90 -6.05 1.77
N TYR A 113 8.55 -4.78 1.57
CA TYR A 113 8.98 -3.66 2.41
C TYR A 113 7.81 -2.75 2.78
N MET A 114 7.88 -2.19 3.99
CA MET A 114 6.94 -1.18 4.48
C MET A 114 7.61 0.19 4.48
N LEU A 115 6.98 1.16 3.81
CA LEU A 115 7.45 2.54 3.80
C LEU A 115 7.14 3.22 5.14
N ARG A 116 8.16 3.80 5.79
CA ARG A 116 8.02 4.50 7.07
C ARG A 116 8.79 5.81 7.06
N VAL A 117 8.21 6.84 7.66
CA VAL A 117 8.89 8.09 8.00
C VAL A 117 9.51 7.93 9.39
N VAL A 118 10.81 8.16 9.53
CA VAL A 118 11.59 7.99 10.78
C VAL A 118 12.24 9.28 11.25
#